data_AF-A0A496Q794-F1
#
_entry.id   AF-A0A496Q794-F1
#
_cell.length_a   1.000
_cell.length_b   1.000
_cell.length_c   1.000
_cell.angle_alpha   90.00
_cell.angle_beta   90.00
_cell.angle_gamma   90.00
#
_symmetry.space_group_name_H-M   'P 1'
#
loop_
_entity.id
_entity.type
_entity.pdbx_description
1 polymer ?
#
loop_
_entity_poly.entity_id
_entity_poly.type
_entity_poly.pdbx_seq_one_letter_code
_entity_poly.pdbx_strand_id
1 'polypeptide(L)'
;TNTKRFFNLDSAVYRDGALSAKTKELMGLVTSMVLRCDDCITYHIIRCVRCGVTNEEFFEAFDIALIVGGSIVIPHLRRAVDTLLKVRNQEGGIDT
;
A
#
# COMPACT_ATOMS: atom_id res chain seq x y z
N THR A 1 3.72 8.91 -26.61
CA THR A 1 3.55 10.15 -25.83
C THR A 1 4.46 10.10 -24.61
N ASN A 2 4.85 11.25 -24.07
CA ASN A 2 5.67 11.30 -22.84
C ASN A 2 4.97 10.64 -21.64
N THR A 3 3.64 10.70 -21.59
CA THR A 3 2.82 10.03 -20.56
C THR A 3 3.05 8.51 -20.47
N LYS A 4 3.20 7.81 -21.61
CA LYS A 4 3.49 6.35 -21.60
C LYS A 4 4.81 6.01 -20.89
N ARG A 5 5.83 6.86 -21.03
CA ARG A 5 7.14 6.63 -20.39
C ARG A 5 7.06 6.76 -18.88
N PHE A 6 6.26 7.71 -18.40
CA PHE A 6 6.06 7.93 -16.96
C PHE A 6 5.34 6.73 -16.30
N PHE A 7 4.24 6.25 -16.89
CA PHE A 7 3.54 5.06 -16.36
C PHE A 7 4.40 3.79 -16.42
N ASN A 8 5.24 3.65 -17.44
CA ASN A 8 6.19 2.54 -17.49
C ASN A 8 7.23 2.62 -16.36
N LEU A 9 7.70 3.83 -16.03
CA LEU A 9 8.63 4.03 -14.91
C LEU A 9 7.94 3.68 -13.58
N ASP A 10 6.74 4.19 -13.35
CA ASP A 10 5.93 3.89 -12.15
C ASP A 10 5.82 2.38 -11.91
N SER A 11 5.43 1.60 -12.92
CA SER A 11 5.38 0.13 -12.80
C SER A 11 6.76 -0.52 -12.67
N ALA A 12 7.82 0.08 -13.22
CA ALA A 12 9.16 -0.51 -13.21
C ALA A 12 9.84 -0.40 -11.85
N VAL A 13 9.63 0.70 -11.12
CA VAL A 13 10.34 0.94 -9.84
C VAL A 13 9.94 -0.03 -8.74
N TYR A 14 8.72 -0.59 -8.78
CA TYR A 14 8.21 -1.56 -7.81
C TYR A 14 8.62 -3.03 -8.05
N ARG A 15 9.34 -3.33 -9.15
CA ARG A 15 9.83 -4.70 -9.43
C ARG A 15 10.96 -5.11 -8.48
N ASP A 16 11.18 -6.42 -8.31
CA ASP A 16 12.31 -6.94 -7.52
C ASP A 16 13.67 -6.40 -7.99
N GLY A 17 14.57 -6.21 -7.02
CA GLY A 17 15.95 -5.78 -7.23
C GLY A 17 16.73 -5.91 -5.92
N ALA A 18 17.57 -4.91 -5.59
CA ALA A 18 18.26 -4.88 -4.29
C ALA A 18 17.28 -4.83 -3.10
N LEU A 19 16.10 -4.27 -3.31
CA LEU A 19 14.95 -4.38 -2.41
C LEU A 19 13.89 -5.26 -3.09
N SER A 20 13.26 -6.12 -2.29
CA SER A 20 12.15 -6.95 -2.76
C SER A 20 10.94 -6.11 -3.19
N ALA A 21 10.12 -6.63 -4.08
CA ALA A 21 8.85 -6.01 -4.46
C ALA A 21 7.96 -5.79 -3.22
N LYS A 22 7.93 -6.75 -2.28
CA LYS A 22 7.22 -6.63 -0.99
C LYS A 22 7.63 -5.37 -0.22
N THR A 23 8.94 -5.16 -0.06
CA THR A 23 9.48 -3.96 0.61
C THR A 23 9.11 -2.69 -0.13
N LYS A 24 9.22 -2.69 -1.46
CA LYS A 24 8.93 -1.51 -2.28
C LYS A 24 7.45 -1.14 -2.27
N GLU A 25 6.55 -2.11 -2.29
CA GLU A 25 5.10 -1.87 -2.20
C GLU A 25 4.73 -1.29 -0.83
N LEU A 26 5.35 -1.73 0.27
CA LEU A 26 5.22 -1.10 1.58
C LEU A 26 5.70 0.36 1.57
N MET A 27 6.83 0.65 0.91
CA MET A 27 7.30 2.04 0.74
C MET A 27 6.28 2.88 -0.05
N GLY A 28 5.72 2.32 -1.12
CA GLY A 28 4.66 2.96 -1.92
C GLY A 28 3.41 3.24 -1.09
N LEU A 29 2.99 2.28 -0.25
CA LEU A 29 1.86 2.42 0.67
C LEU A 29 2.08 3.58 1.66
N VAL A 30 3.19 3.55 2.41
CA VAL A 30 3.50 4.58 3.41
C VAL A 30 3.56 5.96 2.75
N THR A 31 4.23 6.07 1.59
CA THR A 31 4.34 7.32 0.84
C THR A 31 2.96 7.82 0.37
N SER A 32 2.11 6.93 -0.10
CA SER A 32 0.74 7.25 -0.54
C SER A 32 -0.14 7.73 0.61
N MET A 33 0.03 7.15 1.81
CA MET A 33 -0.69 7.56 3.01
C MET A 33 -0.28 8.96 3.46
N VAL A 34 1.01 9.27 3.53
CA VAL A 34 1.46 10.62 3.91
C VAL A 34 1.09 11.68 2.86
N LEU A 35 0.99 11.29 1.59
CA LEU A 35 0.47 12.13 0.50
C LEU A 35 -1.06 12.19 0.43
N ARG A 36 -1.77 11.36 1.20
CA ARG A 36 -3.24 11.32 1.28
C ARG A 36 -3.92 10.99 -0.06
N CYS A 37 -3.30 10.14 -0.89
CA CYS A 37 -3.87 9.68 -2.15
C CYS A 37 -4.63 8.36 -1.95
N ASP A 38 -5.96 8.41 -1.81
CA ASP A 38 -6.77 7.20 -1.54
C ASP A 38 -6.65 6.13 -2.63
N ASP A 39 -6.66 6.50 -3.91
CA ASP A 39 -6.51 5.54 -5.01
C ASP A 39 -5.12 4.86 -4.99
N CYS A 40 -4.07 5.62 -4.66
CA CYS A 40 -2.71 5.10 -4.53
C CYS A 40 -2.60 4.15 -3.32
N ILE A 41 -3.23 4.50 -2.19
CA ILE A 41 -3.31 3.66 -0.99
C ILE A 41 -4.00 2.33 -1.33
N THR A 42 -5.16 2.37 -1.98
CA THR A 42 -5.88 1.17 -2.40
C THR A 42 -5.04 0.30 -3.34
N TYR A 43 -4.37 0.91 -4.33
CA TYR A 43 -3.47 0.20 -5.22
C TYR A 43 -2.38 -0.54 -4.44
N HIS A 44 -1.65 0.15 -3.57
CA HIS A 44 -0.55 -0.47 -2.82
C HIS A 44 -1.03 -1.51 -1.80
N ILE A 45 -2.22 -1.37 -1.20
CA ILE A 45 -2.79 -2.43 -0.35
C ILE A 45 -2.98 -3.72 -1.15
N ILE A 46 -3.62 -3.64 -2.32
CA ILE A 46 -3.85 -4.82 -3.18
C ILE A 46 -2.50 -5.47 -3.57
N ARG A 47 -1.50 -4.66 -3.91
CA ARG A 47 -0.17 -5.16 -4.27
C ARG A 47 0.55 -5.79 -3.08
N CYS A 48 0.56 -5.13 -1.92
CA CYS A 48 1.15 -5.65 -0.68
C CYS A 48 0.55 -6.99 -0.28
N VAL A 49 -0.78 -7.12 -0.35
CA VAL A 49 -1.48 -8.39 -0.08
C VAL A 49 -0.95 -9.50 -1.01
N ARG A 50 -0.88 -9.24 -2.33
CA ARG A 50 -0.36 -10.19 -3.33
C ARG A 50 1.12 -10.52 -3.14
N CYS A 51 1.88 -9.60 -2.57
CA CYS A 51 3.28 -9.80 -2.21
C CYS A 51 3.46 -10.54 -0.86
N GLY A 52 2.38 -10.97 -0.20
CA GLY A 52 2.45 -11.69 1.07
C GLY A 52 2.86 -10.81 2.25
N VAL A 53 2.51 -9.52 2.23
CA VAL A 53 2.59 -8.66 3.42
C VAL A 53 1.58 -9.18 4.46
N THR A 54 1.96 -9.31 5.73
CA THR A 54 1.06 -9.76 6.81
C THR A 54 0.26 -8.58 7.38
N ASN A 55 -0.79 -8.86 8.15
CA ASN A 55 -1.56 -7.78 8.78
C ASN A 55 -0.71 -7.00 9.79
N GLU A 56 0.18 -7.67 10.51
CA GLU A 56 1.12 -7.05 11.45
C GLU A 56 2.05 -6.07 10.72
N GLU A 57 2.61 -6.47 9.58
CA GLU A 57 3.45 -5.58 8.76
C GLU A 57 2.65 -4.38 8.20
N PHE A 58 1.37 -4.56 7.87
CA PHE A 58 0.50 -3.44 7.46
C PHE A 58 0.30 -2.44 8.60
N PHE A 59 -0.01 -2.92 9.82
CA PHE A 59 -0.25 -2.03 10.95
C PHE A 59 1.03 -1.29 11.38
N GLU A 60 2.20 -1.93 11.34
CA GLU A 60 3.47 -1.22 11.55
C GLU A 60 3.70 -0.13 10.50
N ALA A 61 3.42 -0.41 9.23
CA ALA A 61 3.53 0.59 8.17
C ALA A 61 2.53 1.75 8.34
N PHE A 62 1.30 1.44 8.77
CA PHE A 62 0.27 2.41 9.07
C PHE A 62 0.66 3.34 10.22
N ASP A 63 1.27 2.80 11.27
CA ASP A 63 1.77 3.58 12.40
C ASP A 63 2.89 4.54 11.97
N ILE A 64 3.82 4.07 11.13
CA ILE A 64 4.87 4.93 10.54
C ILE A 64 4.25 6.04 9.69
N ALA A 65 3.27 5.73 8.84
CA ALA A 65 2.59 6.74 8.04
C ALA A 65 1.83 7.75 8.93
N LEU A 66 1.20 7.30 10.01
CA LEU A 66 0.47 8.15 10.94
C LEU A 66 1.39 9.10 11.71
N ILE A 67 2.52 8.62 12.25
CA ILE A 67 3.44 9.48 13.00
C ILE A 67 4.15 10.49 12.10
N VAL A 68 4.48 10.12 10.85
CA VAL A 68 5.14 11.00 9.88
C VAL A 68 4.16 12.02 9.29
N GLY A 69 2.96 11.59 8.90
CA GLY A 69 1.96 12.44 8.26
C GLY A 69 1.06 13.20 9.23
N GLY A 70 1.06 12.83 10.51
CA GLY A 70 0.21 13.42 11.54
C GLY A 70 -1.26 13.00 11.46
N SER A 71 -2.08 13.55 12.36
CA SER A 71 -3.50 13.18 12.53
C SER A 71 -4.36 13.38 11.28
N ILE A 72 -3.92 14.19 10.32
CA ILE A 72 -4.61 14.40 9.04
C ILE A 72 -4.64 13.12 8.16
N VAL A 73 -3.77 12.14 8.44
CA VAL A 73 -3.78 10.83 7.79
C VAL A 73 -4.92 9.93 8.31
N ILE A 74 -5.50 10.20 9.50
CA ILE A 74 -6.49 9.32 10.14
C ILE A 74 -7.68 8.96 9.23
N PRO A 75 -8.31 9.87 8.47
CA PRO A 75 -9.39 9.49 7.55
C PRO A 75 -8.94 8.51 6.47
N HIS A 76 -7.71 8.68 5.97
CA HIS A 76 -7.11 7.80 4.96
C HIS A 76 -6.74 6.44 5.55
N LEU A 77 -6.21 6.43 6.78
CA LEU A 77 -5.93 5.21 7.54
C LEU A 77 -7.20 4.38 7.76
N ARG A 78 -8.30 5.01 8.18
CA ARG A 78 -9.58 4.31 8.37
C ARG A 78 -10.05 3.64 7.06
N ARG A 79 -10.00 4.36 5.94
CA ARG A 79 -10.33 3.81 4.61
C ARG A 79 -9.34 2.73 4.16
N ALA A 80 -8.06 2.86 4.51
CA ALA A 80 -7.03 1.86 4.24
C ALA A 80 -7.35 0.54 4.96
N VAL A 81 -7.70 0.60 6.24
CA VAL A 81 -8.12 -0.59 7.02
C VAL A 81 -9.37 -1.22 6.42
N ASP A 82 -10.40 -0.43 6.09
CA ASP A 82 -11.61 -0.94 5.43
C ASP A 82 -11.29 -1.64 4.09
N THR A 83 -10.35 -1.08 3.33
CA THR A 83 -9.89 -1.65 2.05
C THR A 83 -9.13 -2.95 2.27
N LEU A 84 -8.20 -2.99 3.23
CA LEU A 84 -7.44 -4.19 3.57
C LEU A 84 -8.36 -5.34 3.94
N LEU A 85 -9.35 -5.11 4.80
CA LEU A 85 -10.34 -6.12 5.19
C LEU A 85 -11.13 -6.62 3.99
N LYS A 86 -11.59 -5.73 3.10
CA LYS A 86 -12.30 -6.12 1.87
C LYS A 86 -11.42 -6.99 0.96
N VAL A 87 -10.17 -6.59 0.73
CA VAL A 87 -9.25 -7.34 -0.14
C VAL A 87 -8.97 -8.72 0.46
N ARG A 88 -8.74 -8.82 1.78
CA ARG A 88 -8.54 -10.11 2.46
C ARG A 88 -9.75 -11.02 2.35
N ASN A 89 -10.94 -10.50 2.58
CA ASN A 89 -12.18 -11.27 2.48
C ASN A 89 -12.48 -11.72 1.03
N GLN A 90 -11.98 -11.00 0.02
CA GLN A 90 -12.14 -11.35 -1.39
C GLN A 90 -11.10 -12.37 -1.86
N GLU A 91 -9.87 -12.32 -1.34
CA GLU A 91 -8.82 -13.31 -1.64
C GLU A 91 -8.97 -14.59 -0.80
N GLY A 92 -9.81 -14.57 0.24
CA GLY A 92 -10.18 -15.74 1.03
C GLY A 92 -11.58 -15.63 1.62
N GLY A 93 -12.54 -16.32 1.00
CA GLY A 93 -13.51 -17.11 1.76
C GLY A 93 -12.81 -18.32 2.38
N ILE A 94 -11.76 -18.07 3.17
CA ILE A 94 -11.00 -19.06 3.91
C ILE A 94 -10.79 -18.45 5.29
N ASP A 95 -11.37 -19.20 6.23
CA ASP A 95 -11.66 -18.92 7.62
C ASP A 95 -10.40 -18.61 8.48
N THR A 96 -10.68 -18.09 9.67
CA THR A 96 -9.83 -17.98 10.88
C THR A 96 -8.77 -16.88 10.98
#